data_AF-A0A816X8L6-F1
#
_entry.id   AF-A0A816X8L6-F1
#
_cell.length_a   1.000
_cell.length_b   1.000
_cell.length_c   1.000
_cell.angle_alpha   90.00
_cell.angle_beta   90.00
_cell.angle_gamma   90.00
#
_symmetry.space_group_name_H-M   'P 1'
#
loop_
_entity.id
_entity.type
_entity.pdbx_description
1 polymer ?
#
loop_
_entity_poly.entity_id
_entity_poly.type
_entity_poly.pdbx_seq_one_letter_code
_entity_poly.pdbx_strand_id
1 'polypeptide(L)'
;MAAKCACPDEADNKHDRFLDADQEPRRMLQPIEGYQKLALLTLEKSVESIVFCCPDIVRRAFIAMSNCENPADGLDQNESAAIFLYTMEWEPIEECLYYALNKTLRTENRQRLKSWYSYWKLILSALQKLPSQKPTIWRGVTLDLSQQYEIGKRYV
;
A
#
# COMPACT_ATOMS: atom_id res chain seq x y z
N MET A 1 -23.50 45.29 15.61
CA MET A 1 -22.65 44.20 16.15
C MET A 1 -23.21 42.91 15.60
N ALA A 2 -22.70 42.47 14.44
CA ALA A 2 -23.12 41.24 13.78
C ALA A 2 -21.89 40.35 13.66
N ALA A 3 -21.89 39.25 14.43
CA ALA A 3 -20.82 38.26 14.40
C ALA A 3 -20.93 37.47 13.08
N LYS A 4 -19.89 37.57 12.24
CA LYS A 4 -19.68 36.64 11.13
C LYS A 4 -19.33 35.29 11.74
N CYS A 5 -20.20 34.31 11.59
CA CYS A 5 -19.83 32.90 11.75
C CYS A 5 -18.81 32.58 10.65
N ALA A 6 -17.56 32.39 11.04
CA ALA A 6 -16.56 31.79 10.18
C ALA A 6 -16.89 30.28 10.10
N CYS A 7 -17.23 29.81 8.91
CA CYS A 7 -17.14 28.38 8.63
C CYS A 7 -15.66 28.00 8.77
N PRO A 8 -15.30 26.92 9.51
CA PRO A 8 -13.96 26.39 9.41
C PRO A 8 -13.76 26.00 7.95
N ASP A 9 -12.68 26.49 7.35
CA ASP A 9 -12.24 26.06 6.03
C ASP A 9 -12.22 24.53 6.02
N GLU A 10 -13.14 23.92 5.26
CA GLU A 10 -13.05 22.52 4.90
C GLU A 10 -11.72 22.37 4.16
N ALA A 11 -10.71 21.87 4.87
CA ALA A 11 -9.49 21.42 4.25
C ALA A 11 -9.89 20.26 3.33
N ASP A 12 -10.06 20.60 2.05
CA ASP A 12 -10.23 19.70 0.93
C ASP A 12 -9.03 18.75 0.95
N ASN A 13 -9.15 17.63 1.66
CA ASN A 13 -8.13 16.60 1.83
C ASN A 13 -8.04 15.77 0.53
N LYS A 14 -7.81 16.47 -0.58
CA LYS A 14 -7.61 15.87 -1.89
C LYS A 14 -6.12 15.63 -2.07
N HIS A 15 -5.76 14.35 -2.03
CA HIS A 15 -4.57 13.74 -2.62
C HIS A 15 -3.35 13.51 -1.69
N ASP A 16 -3.56 12.89 -0.54
CA ASP A 16 -2.48 12.44 0.36
C ASP A 16 -1.73 11.18 -0.12
N ARG A 17 -2.20 10.53 -1.20
CA ARG A 17 -1.67 9.24 -1.70
C ARG A 17 -0.18 9.26 -2.10
N PHE A 18 0.34 10.41 -2.51
CA PHE A 18 1.71 10.53 -3.04
C PHE A 18 2.64 11.38 -2.17
N LEU A 19 2.17 11.83 -1.00
CA LEU A 19 2.86 12.88 -0.24
C LEU A 19 3.81 12.33 0.82
N ASP A 20 3.74 11.02 1.12
CA ASP A 20 4.45 10.37 2.24
C ASP A 20 5.90 9.94 1.94
N ALA A 21 6.51 10.49 0.89
CA ALA A 21 7.88 10.17 0.49
C ALA A 21 8.91 10.65 1.54
N ASP A 22 8.61 11.73 2.25
CA ASP A 22 9.41 12.26 3.35
C ASP A 22 9.44 11.35 4.59
N GLN A 23 8.44 10.47 4.73
CA GLN A 23 8.32 9.51 5.83
C GLN A 23 9.14 8.23 5.62
N GLU A 24 9.83 8.09 4.48
CA GLU A 24 10.69 6.94 4.22
C GLU A 24 11.87 6.92 5.22
N PRO A 25 12.22 5.75 5.79
CA PRO A 25 13.20 5.65 6.87
C PRO A 25 14.63 6.07 6.47
N ARG A 26 14.90 6.24 5.15
CA ARG A 26 16.19 6.68 4.56
C ARG A 26 17.41 5.88 5.07
N ARG A 27 17.16 4.69 5.58
CA ARG A 27 18.14 3.75 6.13
C ARG A 27 17.62 2.35 5.95
N MET A 28 18.55 1.41 5.83
CA MET A 28 18.20 0.00 5.73
C MET A 28 17.63 -0.50 7.05
N LEU A 29 16.36 -0.88 7.03
CA LEU A 29 15.70 -1.57 8.13
C LEU A 29 16.01 -3.07 8.09
N GLN A 30 15.80 -3.76 9.21
CA GLN A 30 15.97 -5.22 9.26
C GLN A 30 15.09 -5.91 8.21
N PRO A 31 15.59 -6.97 7.55
CA PRO A 31 14.83 -7.74 6.57
C PRO A 31 13.51 -8.26 7.14
N ILE A 32 12.48 -8.35 6.29
CA ILE A 32 11.21 -8.97 6.65
C ILE A 32 11.31 -10.45 6.33
N GLU A 33 11.31 -11.28 7.37
CA GLU A 33 11.48 -12.72 7.27
C GLU A 33 10.26 -13.49 7.80
N GLY A 34 10.09 -14.72 7.30
CA GLY A 34 9.09 -15.67 7.75
C GLY A 34 7.87 -15.77 6.83
N TYR A 35 7.46 -14.67 6.19
CA TYR A 35 6.34 -14.70 5.24
C TYR A 35 6.60 -15.64 4.06
N GLN A 36 7.87 -15.82 3.67
CA GLN A 36 8.25 -16.68 2.54
C GLN A 36 7.86 -18.15 2.76
N LYS A 37 7.86 -18.60 4.03
CA LYS A 37 7.55 -19.98 4.45
C LYS A 37 6.05 -20.26 4.55
N LEU A 38 5.20 -19.23 4.49
CA LEU A 38 3.77 -19.40 4.51
C LEU A 38 3.27 -20.00 3.19
N ALA A 39 2.23 -20.82 3.29
CA ALA A 39 1.49 -21.26 2.12
C ALA A 39 0.87 -20.04 1.41
N LEU A 40 0.83 -20.09 0.08
CA LEU A 40 0.11 -19.09 -0.70
C LEU A 40 -1.40 -19.31 -0.47
N LEU A 41 -2.09 -18.27 -0.02
CA LEU A 41 -3.52 -18.31 0.29
C LEU A 41 -4.32 -17.52 -0.75
N THR A 42 -5.63 -17.77 -0.81
CA THR A 42 -6.57 -16.94 -1.59
C THR A 42 -6.62 -15.51 -1.03
N LEU A 43 -7.10 -14.56 -1.83
CA LEU A 43 -7.21 -13.16 -1.40
C LEU A 43 -8.07 -13.04 -0.14
N GLU A 44 -9.24 -13.67 -0.13
CA GLU A 44 -10.17 -13.72 1.00
C GLU A 44 -9.47 -14.16 2.30
N LYS A 45 -8.74 -15.28 2.25
CA LYS A 45 -8.01 -15.80 3.41
C LYS A 45 -6.82 -14.93 3.81
N SER A 46 -6.18 -14.29 2.84
CA SER A 46 -5.01 -13.46 3.11
C SER A 46 -5.31 -12.18 3.88
N VAL A 47 -6.54 -11.67 3.79
CA VAL A 47 -6.97 -10.41 4.43
C VAL A 47 -7.63 -10.57 5.79
N GLU A 48 -7.97 -11.80 6.21
CA GLU A 48 -8.64 -12.08 7.50
C GLU A 48 -7.88 -11.48 8.70
N SER A 49 -6.55 -11.54 8.68
CA SER A 49 -5.70 -11.00 9.76
C SER A 49 -5.51 -9.48 9.73
N ILE A 50 -6.00 -8.79 8.68
CA ILE A 50 -5.79 -7.36 8.44
C ILE A 50 -7.04 -6.53 8.79
N VAL A 51 -8.18 -7.17 9.00
CA VAL A 51 -9.48 -6.53 9.29
C VAL A 51 -9.40 -5.48 10.40
N PHE A 52 -8.57 -5.69 11.43
CA PHE A 52 -8.40 -4.72 12.50
C PHE A 52 -7.78 -3.39 12.04
N CYS A 53 -6.88 -3.42 11.04
CA CYS A 53 -6.23 -2.23 10.49
C CYS A 53 -7.04 -1.61 9.34
N CYS A 54 -7.82 -2.42 8.62
CA CYS A 54 -8.63 -2.03 7.48
C CYS A 54 -10.02 -2.68 7.62
N PRO A 55 -10.96 -2.07 8.35
CA PRO A 55 -12.25 -2.70 8.69
C PRO A 55 -13.05 -3.19 7.49
N ASP A 56 -13.02 -2.45 6.39
CA ASP A 56 -13.77 -2.76 5.16
C ASP A 56 -13.03 -3.71 4.20
N ILE A 57 -11.86 -4.26 4.60
CA ILE A 57 -10.96 -4.96 3.67
C ILE A 57 -11.58 -6.19 3.02
N VAL A 58 -12.45 -6.91 3.72
CA VAL A 58 -13.11 -8.12 3.18
C VAL A 58 -14.04 -7.74 2.03
N ARG A 59 -14.83 -6.67 2.20
CA ARG A 59 -15.72 -6.17 1.14
C ARG A 59 -14.92 -5.62 -0.03
N ARG A 60 -13.81 -4.93 0.24
CA ARG A 60 -12.90 -4.42 -0.80
C ARG A 60 -12.23 -5.55 -1.58
N ALA A 61 -11.81 -6.62 -0.89
CA ALA A 61 -11.28 -7.83 -1.50
C ALA A 61 -12.32 -8.51 -2.41
N PHE A 62 -13.58 -8.59 -1.99
CA PHE A 62 -14.67 -9.10 -2.83
C PHE A 62 -14.83 -8.27 -4.11
N ILE A 63 -14.87 -6.94 -3.99
CA ILE A 63 -14.96 -6.04 -5.16
C ILE A 63 -13.75 -6.24 -6.09
N ALA A 64 -12.53 -6.32 -5.54
CA ALA A 64 -11.33 -6.56 -6.31
C ALA A 64 -11.41 -7.89 -7.09
N MET A 65 -11.87 -8.97 -6.44
CA MET A 65 -12.08 -10.27 -7.10
C MET A 65 -13.05 -10.19 -8.28
N SER A 66 -14.19 -9.50 -8.10
CA SER A 66 -15.19 -9.32 -9.16
C SER A 66 -14.67 -8.49 -10.35
N ASN A 67 -13.68 -7.62 -10.14
CA ASN A 67 -13.06 -6.85 -11.22
C ASN A 67 -11.93 -7.61 -11.95
N CYS A 68 -11.55 -8.79 -11.46
CA CYS A 68 -10.39 -9.55 -11.94
C CYS A 68 -10.74 -10.94 -12.47
N GLU A 69 -11.99 -11.18 -12.92
CA GLU A 69 -12.47 -12.50 -13.38
C GLU A 69 -11.65 -13.10 -14.55
N ASN A 70 -11.05 -12.24 -15.39
CA ASN A 70 -10.25 -12.66 -16.54
C ASN A 70 -8.82 -12.08 -16.44
N PRO A 71 -7.96 -12.64 -15.57
CA PRO A 71 -6.61 -12.13 -15.36
C PRO A 71 -5.70 -12.37 -16.58
N ALA A 72 -4.68 -11.53 -16.72
CA ALA A 72 -3.67 -11.59 -17.79
C ALA A 72 -2.26 -11.83 -17.22
N ASP A 73 -1.26 -11.91 -18.09
CA ASP A 73 0.17 -11.94 -17.73
C ASP A 73 0.58 -13.11 -16.80
N GLY A 74 -0.14 -14.22 -16.88
CA GLY A 74 0.13 -15.43 -16.08
C GLY A 74 -0.32 -15.32 -14.62
N LEU A 75 -1.03 -14.25 -14.25
CA LEU A 75 -1.66 -14.11 -12.94
C LEU A 75 -2.90 -14.99 -12.84
N ASP A 76 -3.14 -15.54 -11.65
CA ASP A 76 -4.47 -16.04 -11.30
C ASP A 76 -5.37 -14.88 -10.80
N GLN A 77 -6.65 -15.19 -10.59
CA GLN A 77 -7.64 -14.19 -10.16
C GLN A 77 -7.29 -13.58 -8.80
N ASN A 78 -6.79 -14.37 -7.84
CA ASN A 78 -6.45 -13.86 -6.51
C ASN A 78 -5.24 -12.92 -6.57
N GLU A 79 -4.25 -13.26 -7.39
CA GLU A 79 -3.05 -12.45 -7.60
C GLU A 79 -3.36 -11.13 -8.29
N SER A 80 -4.17 -11.16 -9.36
CA SER A 80 -4.63 -9.94 -10.03
C SER A 80 -5.46 -9.06 -9.10
N ALA A 81 -6.39 -9.67 -8.36
CA ALA A 81 -7.21 -8.96 -7.38
C ALA A 81 -6.40 -8.42 -6.21
N ALA A 82 -5.31 -9.07 -5.80
CA ALA A 82 -4.41 -8.55 -4.77
C ALA A 82 -3.73 -7.25 -5.21
N ILE A 83 -3.27 -7.18 -6.46
CA ILE A 83 -2.70 -5.97 -7.06
C ILE A 83 -3.77 -4.88 -7.18
N PHE A 84 -4.97 -5.24 -7.66
CA PHE A 84 -6.10 -4.31 -7.74
C PHE A 84 -6.45 -3.73 -6.36
N LEU A 85 -6.54 -4.58 -5.34
CA LEU A 85 -6.84 -4.17 -3.97
C LEU A 85 -5.78 -3.22 -3.41
N TYR A 86 -4.51 -3.42 -3.75
CA TYR A 86 -3.41 -2.53 -3.35
C TYR A 86 -3.53 -1.15 -3.99
N THR A 87 -4.11 -1.02 -5.18
CA THR A 87 -4.26 0.29 -5.84
C THR A 87 -5.62 0.93 -5.61
N MET A 88 -6.57 0.18 -5.07
CA MET A 88 -7.92 0.63 -4.73
C MET A 88 -7.88 1.67 -3.60
N GLU A 89 -8.72 2.69 -3.75
CA GLU A 89 -8.84 3.80 -2.82
C GLU A 89 -10.26 3.86 -2.26
N TRP A 90 -10.36 4.27 -1.00
CA TRP A 90 -11.62 4.48 -0.32
C TRP A 90 -11.48 5.40 0.87
N GLU A 91 -12.63 5.92 1.32
CA GLU A 91 -12.70 6.74 2.53
C GLU A 91 -13.02 5.89 3.76
N PRO A 92 -12.38 6.18 4.91
CA PRO A 92 -11.27 7.12 5.07
C PRO A 92 -9.95 6.59 4.48
N ILE A 93 -9.12 7.46 3.90
CA ILE A 93 -7.84 7.09 3.23
C ILE A 93 -6.91 6.31 4.17
N GLU A 94 -6.92 6.61 5.48
CA GLU A 94 -6.05 5.94 6.45
C GLU A 94 -6.38 4.46 6.64
N GLU A 95 -7.61 4.06 6.27
CA GLU A 95 -8.06 2.67 6.27
C GLU A 95 -7.81 1.97 4.93
N CYS A 96 -7.34 2.69 3.91
CA CYS A 96 -6.90 2.08 2.65
C CYS A 96 -5.77 1.09 2.91
N LEU A 97 -5.85 -0.07 2.26
CA LEU A 97 -4.85 -1.12 2.39
C LEU A 97 -3.45 -0.59 2.10
N TYR A 98 -3.25 0.15 1.00
CA TYR A 98 -1.93 0.65 0.64
C TYR A 98 -1.36 1.60 1.70
N TYR A 99 -2.22 2.46 2.25
CA TYR A 99 -1.81 3.45 3.25
C TYR A 99 -1.36 2.74 4.52
N ALA A 100 -2.22 1.87 5.07
CA ALA A 100 -1.95 1.13 6.28
C ALA A 100 -0.74 0.18 6.15
N LEU A 101 -0.62 -0.52 5.01
CA LEU A 101 0.50 -1.41 4.72
C LEU A 101 1.82 -0.64 4.59
N ASN A 102 1.88 0.39 3.76
CA ASN A 102 3.11 1.17 3.54
C ASN A 102 3.56 1.87 4.82
N LYS A 103 2.62 2.42 5.60
CA LYS A 103 2.90 2.94 6.93
C LYS A 103 3.51 1.88 7.84
N THR A 104 2.98 0.66 7.83
CA THR A 104 3.51 -0.44 8.64
C THR A 104 4.89 -0.90 8.17
N LEU A 105 5.15 -0.94 6.85
CA LEU A 105 6.44 -1.31 6.26
C LEU A 105 7.57 -0.35 6.64
N ARG A 106 7.26 0.95 6.81
CA ARG A 106 8.21 1.97 7.26
C ARG A 106 8.54 1.87 8.74
N THR A 107 7.79 1.09 9.53
CA THR A 107 8.06 0.94 10.97
C THR A 107 9.27 0.05 11.22
N GLU A 108 10.08 0.41 12.22
CA GLU A 108 11.20 -0.40 12.70
C GLU A 108 10.73 -1.68 13.39
N ASN A 109 9.56 -1.64 14.02
CA ASN A 109 8.99 -2.78 14.71
C ASN A 109 8.40 -3.80 13.72
N ARG A 110 9.24 -4.72 13.25
CA ARG A 110 8.85 -5.78 12.31
C ARG A 110 7.78 -6.73 12.82
N GLN A 111 7.55 -6.81 14.13
CA GLN A 111 6.47 -7.64 14.68
C GLN A 111 5.09 -7.16 14.22
N ARG A 112 4.94 -5.86 13.94
CA ARG A 112 3.69 -5.28 13.43
C ARG A 112 3.31 -5.77 12.04
N LEU A 113 4.28 -6.28 11.27
CA LEU A 113 4.03 -6.81 9.93
C LEU A 113 3.47 -8.24 9.95
N LYS A 114 3.53 -8.96 11.08
CA LYS A 114 3.09 -10.37 11.14
C LYS A 114 1.66 -10.59 10.66
N SER A 115 0.74 -9.68 11.01
CA SER A 115 -0.66 -9.73 10.55
C SER A 115 -0.81 -9.54 9.04
N TRP A 116 0.20 -8.98 8.38
CA TRP A 116 0.21 -8.69 6.95
C TRP A 116 0.87 -9.79 6.11
N TYR A 117 1.53 -10.77 6.74
CA TYR A 117 2.39 -11.73 6.01
C TYR A 117 1.65 -12.52 4.95
N SER A 118 0.41 -12.95 5.20
CA SER A 118 -0.39 -13.70 4.23
C SER A 118 -0.70 -12.87 2.98
N TYR A 119 -1.16 -11.63 3.15
CA TYR A 119 -1.41 -10.72 2.04
C TYR A 119 -0.11 -10.31 1.33
N TRP A 120 0.95 -10.02 2.10
CA TRP A 120 2.27 -9.65 1.58
C TRP A 120 2.87 -10.77 0.72
N LYS A 121 2.72 -12.02 1.15
CA LYS A 121 3.11 -13.20 0.35
C LYS A 121 2.34 -13.24 -0.96
N LEU A 122 1.02 -13.06 -0.93
CA LEU A 122 0.17 -13.09 -2.13
C LEU A 122 0.55 -12.00 -3.15
N ILE A 123 0.62 -10.73 -2.72
CA ILE A 123 0.94 -9.63 -3.63
C ILE A 123 2.37 -9.74 -4.20
N LEU A 124 3.36 -10.13 -3.39
CA LEU A 124 4.72 -10.31 -3.90
C LEU A 124 4.83 -11.48 -4.88
N SER A 125 4.10 -12.58 -4.64
CA SER A 125 4.01 -13.69 -5.59
C SER A 125 3.37 -13.26 -6.91
N ALA A 126 2.31 -12.45 -6.86
CA ALA A 126 1.71 -11.85 -8.06
C ALA A 126 2.72 -10.97 -8.82
N LEU A 127 3.38 -10.05 -8.14
CA LEU A 127 4.35 -9.13 -8.75
C LEU A 127 5.56 -9.87 -9.36
N GLN A 128 5.97 -11.01 -8.81
CA GLN A 128 7.06 -11.83 -9.35
C GLN A 128 6.72 -12.48 -10.71
N LYS A 129 5.44 -12.67 -11.04
CA LYS A 129 5.02 -13.24 -12.33
C LYS A 129 5.02 -12.21 -13.46
N LEU A 130 4.91 -10.93 -13.12
CA LEU A 130 4.84 -9.86 -14.11
C LEU A 130 6.18 -9.67 -14.84
N PRO A 131 6.15 -9.32 -16.13
CA PRO A 131 7.37 -9.09 -16.90
C PRO A 131 8.16 -7.90 -16.34
N SER A 132 9.46 -8.09 -16.14
CA SER A 132 10.36 -7.00 -15.74
C SER A 132 10.55 -6.01 -16.89
N GLN A 133 10.21 -4.75 -16.65
CA GLN A 133 10.45 -3.66 -17.58
C GLN A 133 11.45 -2.65 -16.97
N LYS A 134 12.20 -1.94 -17.81
CA LYS A 134 13.12 -0.87 -17.39
C LYS A 134 12.76 0.50 -18.00
N PRO A 135 11.50 0.97 -17.87
CA PRO A 135 11.11 2.28 -18.37
C PRO A 135 11.65 3.39 -17.45
N THR A 136 11.74 4.60 -17.97
CA THR A 136 11.83 5.80 -17.12
C THR A 136 10.47 6.06 -16.50
N ILE A 137 10.41 6.15 -15.17
CA ILE A 137 9.18 6.43 -14.41
C ILE A 137 9.32 7.73 -13.64
N TRP A 138 8.19 8.34 -13.31
CA TRP A 138 8.12 9.61 -12.58
C TRP A 138 7.28 9.44 -11.31
N ARG A 139 7.75 9.98 -10.18
CA ARG A 139 6.98 10.07 -8.92
C ARG A 139 6.88 11.55 -8.55
N GLY A 140 5.68 12.11 -8.63
CA GLY A 140 5.40 13.46 -8.14
C GLY A 140 5.32 13.47 -6.62
N VAL A 141 5.93 14.47 -6.00
CA VAL A 141 5.85 14.75 -4.56
C VAL A 141 5.55 16.23 -4.38
N THR A 142 4.75 16.60 -3.38
CA THR A 142 4.40 18.01 -3.11
C THR A 142 5.43 18.74 -2.25
N LEU A 143 6.35 17.99 -1.64
CA LEU A 143 7.38 18.49 -0.73
C LEU A 143 8.71 18.72 -1.46
N ASP A 144 9.45 19.74 -1.03
CA ASP A 144 10.84 19.91 -1.46
C ASP A 144 11.74 18.89 -0.75
N LEU A 145 12.15 17.87 -1.50
CA LEU A 145 13.05 16.80 -1.03
C LEU A 145 14.50 17.01 -1.50
N SER A 146 14.84 18.15 -2.10
CA SER A 146 16.16 18.39 -2.71
C SER A 146 17.34 18.21 -1.73
N GLN A 147 17.16 18.61 -0.47
CA GLN A 147 18.16 18.42 0.58
C GLN A 147 18.27 16.97 1.07
N GLN A 148 17.27 16.14 0.81
CA GLN A 148 17.23 14.74 1.25
C GLN A 148 17.82 13.79 0.19
N TYR A 149 17.78 14.17 -1.09
CA TYR A 149 18.26 13.38 -2.23
C TYR A 149 19.44 14.07 -2.94
N GLU A 150 20.64 13.88 -2.41
CA GLU A 150 21.89 14.39 -2.96
C GLU A 150 22.35 13.58 -4.19
N ILE A 151 22.95 14.28 -5.15
CA ILE A 151 23.51 13.69 -6.36
C ILE A 151 24.60 12.68 -5.99
N GLY A 152 24.53 11.48 -6.58
CA GLY A 152 25.53 10.42 -6.41
C GLY A 152 25.33 9.56 -5.15
N LYS A 153 24.35 9.86 -4.29
CA LYS A 153 23.99 8.99 -3.17
C LYS A 153 22.95 7.94 -3.58
N ARG A 154 23.06 6.75 -2.99
CA ARG A 154 22.09 5.66 -3.13
C ARG A 154 21.14 5.68 -1.95
N TYR A 155 19.85 5.66 -2.25
CA TYR A 155 18.76 5.58 -1.28
C TYR A 155 18.14 4.18 -1.35
N VAL A 156 17.82 3.62 -0.18
CA VAL A 156 17.21 2.29 0.03
C VAL A 156 16.11 2.40 1.05
#